data_AF-A0A955HPF4-F1
#
_entry.id   AF-A0A955HPF4-F1
#
_cell.length_a   1.000
_cell.length_b   1.000
_cell.length_c   1.000
_cell.angle_alpha   90.00
_cell.angle_beta   90.00
_cell.angle_gamma   90.00
#
_symmetry.space_group_name_H-M   'P 1'
#
loop_
_entity.id
_entity.type
_entity.pdbx_description
1 polymer ?
#
loop_
_entity_poly.entity_id
_entity_poly.type
_entity_poly.pdbx_seq_one_letter_code
_entity_poly.pdbx_strand_id
1 'polypeptide(L)'
;TGERRVIQSIADLQKWAVHPEEVADVYDLHRHFVDDIEVWIDDDKTIKGKRIPEVFDCWVESGSMPYASRHYPFENKQVFDETYPAQFVSEYIAQTRGWFYTMHVMSVGIFDQQAVENTLTTGTILAADGSKMSKSKKNFPDPMAVIDRFGVDSLRLYLMSSPVMKGENIN
;
A
#
# COMPACT_ATOMS: atom_id res chain seq x y z
N THR A 1 -13.83 20.46 22.18
CA THR A 1 -12.64 20.09 22.97
C THR A 1 -11.68 19.38 22.03
N GLY A 2 -10.44 19.85 21.94
CA GLY A 2 -9.44 19.39 20.96
C GLY A 2 -8.64 18.17 21.40
N GLU A 3 -9.09 17.48 22.45
CA GLU A 3 -8.40 16.33 23.02
C GLU A 3 -8.57 15.11 22.12
N ARG A 4 -7.46 14.44 21.84
CA ARG A 4 -7.39 13.30 20.93
C ARG A 4 -6.38 12.30 21.47
N ARG A 5 -6.72 11.01 21.39
CA ARG A 5 -5.80 9.90 21.60
C ARG A 5 -5.61 9.16 20.29
N VAL A 6 -4.36 8.88 19.94
CA VAL A 6 -4.01 8.06 18.78
C VAL A 6 -3.68 6.67 19.30
N ILE A 7 -4.50 5.69 18.93
CA ILE A 7 -4.28 4.29 19.28
C ILE A 7 -3.29 3.69 18.29
N GLN A 8 -2.19 3.13 18.79
CA GLN A 8 -1.06 2.71 17.95
C GLN A 8 -0.92 1.19 17.79
N SER A 9 -1.65 0.40 18.57
CA SER A 9 -1.62 -1.07 18.51
C SER A 9 -2.88 -1.67 19.13
N ILE A 10 -3.11 -2.97 18.91
CA ILE A 10 -4.17 -3.72 19.59
C ILE A 10 -3.99 -3.69 21.12
N ALA A 11 -2.75 -3.82 21.61
CA ALA A 11 -2.46 -3.74 23.05
C ALA A 11 -2.79 -2.34 23.63
N ASP A 12 -2.55 -1.28 22.85
CA ASP A 12 -2.90 0.09 23.24
C ASP A 12 -4.43 0.29 23.24
N LEU A 13 -5.14 -0.29 22.27
CA LEU A 13 -6.61 -0.32 22.26
C LEU A 13 -7.16 -1.01 23.53
N GLN A 14 -6.61 -2.17 23.89
CA GLN A 14 -7.00 -2.93 25.08
C GLN A 14 -6.74 -2.15 26.37
N LYS A 15 -5.64 -1.39 26.44
CA LYS A 15 -5.30 -0.57 27.61
C LYS A 15 -6.28 0.58 27.84
N TRP A 16 -6.75 1.21 26.77
CA TRP A 16 -7.53 2.44 26.80
C TRP A 16 -9.02 2.25 26.57
N ALA A 17 -9.46 1.06 26.18
CA ALA A 17 -10.88 0.74 26.10
C ALA A 17 -11.57 1.00 27.44
N VAL A 18 -12.76 1.60 27.37
CA VAL A 18 -13.65 1.78 28.52
C VAL A 18 -14.15 0.42 29.02
N HIS A 19 -14.38 -0.49 28.09
CA HIS A 19 -14.84 -1.86 28.29
C HIS A 19 -13.79 -2.85 27.74
N PRO A 20 -12.73 -3.17 28.50
CA PRO A 20 -11.65 -4.05 28.03
C PRO A 20 -12.10 -5.43 27.56
N GLU A 21 -13.22 -5.93 28.10
CA GLU A 21 -13.85 -7.19 27.70
C GLU A 21 -14.32 -7.21 26.24
N GLU A 22 -14.67 -6.07 25.65
CA GLU A 22 -15.10 -5.97 24.25
C GLU A 22 -13.94 -6.12 23.26
N VAL A 23 -12.71 -5.89 23.74
CA VAL A 23 -11.49 -5.87 22.92
C VAL A 23 -10.46 -6.92 23.32
N ALA A 24 -10.79 -7.80 24.28
CA ALA A 24 -9.88 -8.81 24.79
C ALA A 24 -9.36 -9.73 23.67
N ASP A 25 -10.26 -10.15 22.77
CA ASP A 25 -9.94 -11.05 21.65
C ASP A 25 -10.10 -10.36 20.28
N VAL A 26 -9.92 -9.03 20.23
CA VAL A 26 -10.03 -8.30 18.96
C VAL A 26 -8.91 -8.70 18.01
N TYR A 27 -9.29 -9.24 16.85
CA TYR A 27 -8.37 -9.60 15.76
C TYR A 27 -8.71 -8.89 14.45
N ASP A 28 -9.94 -8.40 14.31
CA ASP A 28 -10.42 -7.68 13.15
C ASP A 28 -10.66 -6.20 13.52
N LEU A 29 -9.91 -5.31 12.86
CA LEU A 29 -9.97 -3.87 13.08
C LEU A 29 -10.75 -3.12 12.00
N HIS A 30 -11.51 -3.83 11.15
CA HIS A 30 -12.38 -3.17 10.18
C HIS A 30 -13.52 -2.43 10.88
N ARG A 31 -13.96 -1.34 10.26
CA ARG A 31 -14.94 -0.38 10.81
C ARG A 31 -16.11 -0.99 11.59
N HIS A 32 -16.76 -2.01 11.03
CA HIS A 32 -17.95 -2.60 11.63
C HIS A 32 -17.70 -3.29 12.98
N PHE A 33 -16.44 -3.60 13.31
CA PHE A 33 -16.04 -4.14 14.60
C PHE A 33 -15.56 -3.08 15.58
N VAL A 34 -15.05 -1.94 15.09
CA VAL A 34 -14.36 -0.94 15.92
C VAL A 34 -15.06 0.41 16.04
N ASP A 35 -16.10 0.68 15.25
CA ASP A 35 -16.81 1.96 15.25
C ASP A 35 -17.48 2.28 16.60
N ASP A 36 -17.92 1.25 17.33
CA ASP A 36 -18.65 1.41 18.59
C ASP A 36 -17.81 1.36 19.86
N ILE A 37 -16.53 0.98 19.74
CA ILE A 37 -15.61 0.89 20.89
C ILE A 37 -15.39 2.28 21.48
N GLU A 38 -15.68 2.43 22.77
CA GLU A 38 -15.33 3.64 23.53
C GLU A 38 -13.93 3.52 24.12
N VAL A 39 -13.14 4.60 24.01
CA VAL A 39 -11.80 4.71 24.61
C VAL A 39 -11.72 5.92 25.53
N TRP A 40 -10.88 5.83 26.55
CA TRP A 40 -10.48 6.97 27.37
C TRP A 40 -9.52 7.86 26.57
N ILE A 41 -9.86 9.13 26.39
CA ILE A 41 -9.04 10.09 25.64
C ILE A 41 -7.92 10.64 26.51
N ASP A 42 -8.16 10.84 27.80
CA ASP A 42 -7.22 11.36 28.79
C ASP A 42 -6.58 10.25 29.64
N ASP A 43 -5.42 10.55 30.23
CA ASP A 43 -4.68 9.58 31.04
C ASP A 43 -5.38 9.27 32.37
N ASP A 44 -6.13 10.22 32.91
CA ASP A 44 -6.90 10.08 34.16
C ASP A 44 -8.19 9.25 33.97
N LYS A 45 -8.48 8.82 32.73
CA LYS A 45 -9.67 8.02 32.37
C LYS A 45 -10.97 8.67 32.82
N THR A 46 -11.14 9.95 32.51
CA THR A 46 -12.34 10.73 32.85
C THR A 46 -13.17 11.11 31.64
N ILE A 47 -12.57 11.17 30.45
CA ILE A 47 -13.18 11.63 29.21
C ILE A 47 -13.23 10.47 28.22
N LYS A 48 -14.44 10.08 27.85
CA LYS A 48 -14.69 9.04 26.84
C LYS A 48 -14.72 9.62 25.43
N GLY A 49 -14.30 8.82 24.47
CA GLY A 49 -14.36 9.12 23.04
C GLY A 49 -14.62 7.92 22.18
N LYS A 50 -15.04 8.19 20.94
CA LYS A 50 -15.12 7.21 19.85
C LYS A 50 -14.15 7.61 18.74
N ARG A 51 -13.75 6.63 17.92
CA ARG A 51 -12.92 6.92 16.74
C ARG A 51 -13.66 7.87 15.79
N ILE A 52 -12.88 8.60 15.00
CA ILE A 52 -13.42 9.36 13.86
C ILE A 52 -13.95 8.39 12.78
N PRO A 53 -14.98 8.74 11.99
CA PRO A 53 -15.59 7.80 11.05
C PRO A 53 -14.71 7.46 9.84
N GLU A 54 -13.75 8.32 9.49
CA GLU A 54 -12.90 8.20 8.31
C GLU A 54 -12.05 6.91 8.31
N VAL A 55 -11.66 6.50 7.11
CA VAL A 55 -10.71 5.41 6.83
C VAL A 55 -9.52 5.97 6.08
N PHE A 56 -8.42 5.22 6.05
CA PHE A 56 -7.26 5.61 5.27
C PHE A 56 -7.54 5.58 3.76
N ASP A 57 -6.86 6.47 3.03
CA ASP A 57 -6.68 6.32 1.60
C ASP A 57 -5.81 5.09 1.33
N CYS A 58 -6.19 4.24 0.37
CA CYS A 58 -5.47 3.01 0.05
C CYS A 58 -4.04 3.27 -0.41
N TRP A 59 -3.73 4.49 -0.87
CA TRP A 59 -2.34 4.85 -1.15
C TRP A 59 -1.48 4.94 0.12
N VAL A 60 -2.04 5.32 1.27
CA VAL A 60 -1.32 5.26 2.57
C VAL A 60 -1.02 3.81 2.94
N GLU A 61 -1.98 2.90 2.74
CA GLU A 61 -1.79 1.47 2.98
C GLU A 61 -0.69 0.89 2.08
N SER A 62 -0.75 1.18 0.78
CA SER A 62 0.26 0.73 -0.18
C SER A 62 1.64 1.35 0.06
N GLY A 63 1.71 2.62 0.48
CA GLY A 63 2.94 3.31 0.84
C GLY A 63 3.56 2.80 2.15
N SER A 64 2.73 2.27 3.05
CA SER A 64 3.15 1.61 4.30
C SER A 64 3.78 0.24 4.08
N MET A 65 3.62 -0.35 2.89
CA MET A 65 4.02 -1.72 2.57
C MET A 65 5.43 -2.11 3.04
N PRO A 66 6.49 -1.27 2.89
CA PRO A 66 7.84 -1.68 3.26
C PRO A 66 7.99 -2.15 4.72
N TYR A 67 7.29 -1.51 5.65
CA TYR A 67 7.33 -1.86 7.07
C TYR A 67 6.09 -2.66 7.50
N ALA A 68 4.90 -2.36 6.96
CA ALA A 68 3.66 -3.05 7.31
C ALA A 68 3.68 -4.52 6.90
N SER A 69 4.28 -4.87 5.74
CA SER A 69 4.43 -6.26 5.29
C SER A 69 5.31 -7.12 6.19
N ARG A 70 6.07 -6.50 7.10
CA ARG A 70 6.96 -7.15 8.07
C ARG A 70 6.38 -7.17 9.47
N HIS A 71 5.19 -6.60 9.68
CA HIS A 71 4.64 -6.34 11.01
C HIS A 71 5.61 -5.48 11.87
N TYR A 72 6.43 -4.65 11.23
CA TYR A 72 7.30 -3.69 11.92
C TYR A 72 6.44 -2.62 12.60
N PRO A 73 6.77 -2.18 13.82
CA PRO A 73 7.97 -2.52 14.61
C PRO A 73 7.80 -3.73 15.55
N PHE A 74 6.66 -4.41 15.52
CA PHE A 74 6.33 -5.47 16.48
C PHE A 74 7.12 -6.76 16.22
N GLU A 75 7.36 -7.09 14.95
CA GLU A 75 8.09 -8.28 14.52
C GLU A 75 9.05 -7.98 13.36
N ASN A 76 9.93 -8.94 13.04
CA ASN A 76 10.83 -8.93 11.88
C ASN A 76 11.71 -7.67 11.74
N LYS A 77 12.00 -6.99 12.85
CA LYS A 77 12.80 -5.76 12.88
C LYS A 77 14.14 -5.91 12.19
N GLN A 78 14.88 -6.98 12.47
CA GLN A 78 16.18 -7.22 11.84
C GLN A 78 16.06 -7.35 10.31
N VAL A 79 15.05 -8.07 9.83
CA VAL A 79 14.82 -8.24 8.39
C VAL A 79 14.49 -6.89 7.75
N PHE A 80 13.67 -6.07 8.41
CA PHE A 80 13.38 -4.71 7.93
C PHE A 80 14.65 -3.86 7.88
N ASP A 81 15.41 -3.79 8.98
CA ASP A 81 16.63 -2.99 9.08
C ASP A 81 17.71 -3.43 8.08
N GLU A 82 17.79 -4.72 7.72
CA GLU A 82 18.74 -5.25 6.73
C GLU A 82 18.30 -5.07 5.27
N THR A 83 17.00 -4.93 5.01
CA THR A 83 16.44 -4.88 3.65
C THR A 83 15.88 -3.51 3.26
N TYR A 84 15.90 -2.56 4.20
CA TYR A 84 15.44 -1.19 3.99
C TYR A 84 16.62 -0.21 3.93
N PRO A 85 16.69 0.70 2.95
CA PRO A 85 15.73 0.89 1.84
C PRO A 85 15.83 -0.19 0.75
N ALA A 86 14.77 -0.36 -0.03
CA ALA A 86 14.78 -1.31 -1.14
C ALA A 86 15.76 -0.86 -2.24
N GLN A 87 16.51 -1.79 -2.82
CA GLN A 87 17.52 -1.45 -3.83
C GLN A 87 16.90 -1.10 -5.20
N PHE A 88 15.76 -1.70 -5.54
CA PHE A 88 15.12 -1.52 -6.84
C PHE A 88 13.61 -1.74 -6.79
N VAL A 89 12.86 -0.86 -7.46
CA VAL A 89 11.43 -1.03 -7.75
C VAL A 89 11.15 -0.64 -9.20
N SER A 90 10.25 -1.38 -9.86
CA SER A 90 9.79 -1.04 -11.20
C SER A 90 8.27 -1.09 -11.32
N GLU A 91 7.68 -0.03 -11.85
CA GLU A 91 6.25 0.08 -12.14
C GLU A 91 6.01 0.97 -13.36
N TYR A 92 4.77 1.07 -13.83
CA TYR A 92 4.44 1.97 -14.95
C TYR A 92 4.45 3.46 -14.54
N ILE A 93 4.70 4.34 -15.51
CA ILE A 93 4.97 5.77 -15.32
C ILE A 93 3.95 6.53 -14.46
N ALA A 94 2.67 6.14 -14.45
CA ALA A 94 1.68 6.86 -13.64
C ALA A 94 1.87 6.64 -12.12
N GLN A 95 2.67 5.66 -11.69
CA GLN A 95 2.99 5.48 -10.27
C GLN A 95 3.80 6.64 -9.67
N THR A 96 4.36 7.51 -10.50
CA THR A 96 4.92 8.82 -10.07
C THR A 96 3.89 9.76 -9.44
N ARG A 97 2.59 9.45 -9.56
CA ARG A 97 1.48 10.15 -8.92
C ARG A 97 0.69 9.27 -7.95
N GLY A 98 1.15 8.05 -7.71
CA GLY A 98 0.51 7.07 -6.83
C GLY A 98 1.52 6.48 -5.85
N TRP A 99 1.89 5.23 -6.07
CA TRP A 99 2.69 4.45 -5.11
C TRP A 99 4.08 5.03 -4.84
N PHE A 100 4.81 5.50 -5.86
CA PHE A 100 6.13 6.09 -5.63
C PHE A 100 6.05 7.35 -4.77
N TYR A 101 5.03 8.16 -4.99
CA TYR A 101 4.82 9.39 -4.21
C TYR A 101 4.54 9.07 -2.75
N THR A 102 3.56 8.22 -2.49
CA THR A 102 3.14 7.89 -1.12
C THR A 102 4.21 7.12 -0.36
N MET A 103 4.85 6.14 -0.98
CA MET A 103 5.97 5.40 -0.38
C MET A 103 7.12 6.34 -0.01
N HIS A 104 7.49 7.29 -0.89
CA HIS A 104 8.55 8.24 -0.60
C HIS A 104 8.19 9.20 0.53
N VAL A 105 6.98 9.78 0.51
CA VAL A 105 6.50 10.69 1.57
C VAL A 105 6.49 10.01 2.93
N MET A 106 5.99 8.78 2.99
CA MET A 106 5.91 8.02 4.24
C MET A 106 7.28 7.61 4.75
N SER A 107 8.16 7.18 3.85
CA SER A 107 9.54 6.84 4.22
C SER A 107 10.28 8.01 4.83
N VAL A 108 10.25 9.17 4.17
CA VAL A 108 10.92 10.37 4.68
C VAL A 108 10.26 10.84 5.97
N GLY A 109 8.93 10.81 6.04
CA GLY A 109 8.18 11.23 7.23
C GLY A 109 8.39 10.37 8.47
N ILE A 110 8.65 9.07 8.31
CA ILE A 110 8.77 8.12 9.44
C ILE A 110 10.24 7.76 9.74
N PHE A 111 11.08 7.64 8.71
CA PHE A 111 12.44 7.10 8.80
C PHE A 111 13.54 8.06 8.34
N ASP A 112 13.20 9.27 7.86
CA ASP A 112 14.14 10.28 7.37
C ASP A 112 15.12 9.76 6.29
N GLN A 113 14.64 8.86 5.42
CA GLN A 113 15.41 8.31 4.30
C GLN A 113 14.51 8.01 3.11
N GLN A 114 15.10 7.74 1.94
CA GLN A 114 14.36 7.27 0.76
C GLN A 114 13.82 5.86 0.97
N ALA A 115 12.67 5.53 0.38
CA ALA A 115 12.12 4.16 0.44
C ALA A 115 12.85 3.18 -0.48
N VAL A 116 13.39 3.69 -1.60
CA VAL A 116 13.99 2.91 -2.68
C VAL A 116 15.20 3.66 -3.24
N GLU A 117 16.29 2.94 -3.51
CA GLU A 117 17.52 3.51 -4.11
C GLU A 117 17.37 3.74 -5.62
N ASN A 118 16.81 2.77 -6.36
CA ASN A 118 16.66 2.84 -7.81
C ASN A 118 15.20 2.59 -8.22
N THR A 119 14.62 3.47 -9.03
CA THR A 119 13.28 3.29 -9.57
C THR A 119 13.33 3.27 -11.09
N LEU A 120 12.67 2.28 -11.71
CA LEU A 120 12.51 2.19 -13.17
C LEU A 120 11.04 2.30 -13.54
N THR A 121 10.74 3.18 -14.49
CA THR A 121 9.38 3.31 -15.01
C THR A 121 9.24 2.72 -16.39
N THR A 122 8.17 1.94 -16.59
CA THR A 122 7.73 1.55 -17.95
C THR A 122 6.73 2.56 -18.48
N GLY A 123 6.57 2.62 -19.80
CA GLY A 123 5.48 3.37 -20.43
C GLY A 123 4.15 2.64 -20.38
N THR A 124 3.23 2.99 -21.28
CA THR A 124 1.87 2.42 -21.32
C THR A 124 1.68 1.53 -22.54
N ILE A 125 1.20 0.31 -22.33
CA ILE A 125 0.73 -0.55 -23.42
C ILE A 125 -0.70 -0.14 -23.77
N LEU A 126 -0.95 0.08 -25.05
CA LEU A 126 -2.22 0.48 -25.63
C LEU A 126 -2.86 -0.70 -26.38
N ALA A 127 -4.14 -0.57 -26.70
CA ALA A 127 -4.81 -1.48 -27.62
C ALA A 127 -4.29 -1.24 -29.05
N ALA A 128 -4.53 -2.20 -29.95
CA ALA A 128 -4.08 -2.13 -31.35
C ALA A 128 -4.60 -0.87 -32.10
N ASP A 129 -5.75 -0.33 -31.67
CA ASP A 129 -6.35 0.91 -32.20
C ASP A 129 -5.78 2.20 -31.56
N GLY A 130 -4.77 2.08 -30.70
CA GLY A 130 -4.16 3.18 -29.95
C GLY A 130 -4.96 3.65 -28.73
N SER A 131 -6.11 3.06 -28.44
CA SER A 131 -6.91 3.40 -27.26
C SER A 131 -6.33 2.77 -25.99
N LYS A 132 -6.65 3.33 -24.82
CA LYS A 132 -6.28 2.72 -23.54
C LYS A 132 -6.96 1.35 -23.39
N MET A 133 -6.18 0.32 -23.07
CA MET A 133 -6.72 -1.00 -22.73
C MET A 133 -7.62 -0.91 -21.49
N SER A 134 -8.75 -1.62 -21.52
CA SER A 134 -9.71 -1.68 -20.42
C SER A 134 -10.39 -3.03 -20.34
N LYS A 135 -10.49 -3.59 -19.13
CA LYS A 135 -11.28 -4.79 -18.82
C LYS A 135 -12.74 -4.65 -19.27
N SER A 136 -13.33 -3.47 -19.13
CA SER A 136 -14.72 -3.23 -19.55
C SER A 136 -14.90 -3.20 -21.07
N LYS A 137 -13.89 -2.70 -21.80
CA LYS A 137 -13.91 -2.63 -23.27
C LYS A 137 -13.52 -3.94 -23.95
N LYS A 138 -12.86 -4.84 -23.22
CA LYS A 138 -12.30 -6.10 -23.76
C LYS A 138 -11.47 -5.88 -25.02
N ASN A 139 -10.74 -4.76 -25.07
CA ASN A 139 -9.95 -4.32 -26.23
C ASN A 139 -8.49 -4.77 -26.14
N PHE A 140 -8.24 -5.92 -25.54
CA PHE A 140 -6.91 -6.52 -25.42
C PHE A 140 -7.03 -8.04 -25.55
N PRO A 141 -6.03 -8.72 -26.12
CA PRO A 141 -6.02 -10.18 -26.19
C PRO A 141 -5.86 -10.76 -24.78
N ASP A 142 -6.46 -11.93 -24.54
CA ASP A 142 -6.19 -12.68 -23.31
C ASP A 142 -4.67 -13.00 -23.24
N PRO A 143 -3.96 -12.56 -22.20
CA PRO A 143 -2.52 -12.84 -22.05
C PRO A 143 -2.19 -14.34 -22.11
N MET A 144 -3.08 -15.19 -21.58
CA MET A 144 -2.85 -16.64 -21.60
C MET A 144 -2.96 -17.21 -23.01
N ALA A 145 -3.92 -16.75 -23.80
CA ALA A 145 -4.03 -17.16 -25.20
C ALA A 145 -2.81 -16.74 -26.04
N VAL A 146 -2.19 -15.60 -25.73
CA VAL A 146 -0.94 -15.15 -26.38
C VAL A 146 0.22 -16.06 -25.97
N ILE A 147 0.33 -16.38 -24.68
CA ILE A 147 1.36 -17.27 -24.13
C ILE A 147 1.23 -18.68 -24.73
N ASP A 148 0.03 -19.25 -24.78
CA ASP A 148 -0.20 -20.60 -25.30
C ASP A 148 0.15 -20.70 -26.79
N ARG A 149 -0.05 -19.61 -27.54
CA ARG A 149 0.21 -19.56 -28.98
C ARG A 149 1.66 -19.30 -29.33
N PHE A 150 2.32 -18.39 -28.62
CA PHE A 150 3.65 -17.88 -28.99
C PHE A 150 4.75 -18.20 -27.97
N GLY A 151 4.39 -18.66 -26.77
CA GLY A 151 5.31 -18.89 -25.66
C GLY A 151 5.56 -17.63 -24.81
N VAL A 152 5.92 -17.86 -23.56
CA VAL A 152 6.20 -16.79 -22.58
C VAL A 152 7.40 -15.94 -23.03
N ASP A 153 8.44 -16.58 -23.56
CA ASP A 153 9.68 -15.89 -23.95
C ASP A 153 9.47 -14.94 -25.13
N SER A 154 8.63 -15.30 -26.10
CA SER A 154 8.29 -14.42 -27.21
C SER A 154 7.56 -13.16 -26.72
N LEU A 155 6.62 -13.30 -25.79
CA LEU A 155 5.93 -12.15 -25.19
C LEU A 155 6.90 -11.27 -24.39
N ARG A 156 7.77 -11.87 -23.57
CA ARG A 156 8.79 -11.13 -22.80
C ARG A 156 9.74 -10.38 -23.74
N LEU A 157 10.28 -11.05 -24.75
CA LEU A 157 11.23 -10.44 -25.69
C LEU A 157 10.58 -9.30 -26.48
N TYR A 158 9.35 -9.48 -26.93
CA TYR A 158 8.57 -8.43 -27.59
C TYR A 158 8.47 -7.18 -26.70
N LEU A 159 8.02 -7.33 -25.45
CA LEU A 159 7.89 -6.22 -24.51
C LEU A 159 9.26 -5.60 -24.18
N MET A 160 10.29 -6.41 -23.91
CA MET A 160 11.64 -5.94 -23.59
C MET A 160 12.30 -5.18 -24.74
N SER A 161 12.01 -5.56 -25.99
CA SER A 161 12.51 -4.88 -27.19
C SER A 161 11.73 -3.62 -27.56
N SER A 162 10.64 -3.33 -26.86
CA SER A 162 9.74 -2.24 -27.20
C SER A 162 10.10 -0.90 -26.54
N PRO A 163 9.55 0.22 -27.05
CA PRO A 163 9.67 1.53 -26.40
C PRO A 163 9.11 1.59 -24.98
N VAL A 164 8.28 0.61 -24.56
CA VAL A 164 7.72 0.57 -23.20
C VAL A 164 8.80 0.53 -22.13
N MET A 165 9.93 -0.10 -22.42
CA MET A 165 11.08 -0.16 -21.49
C MET A 165 11.84 1.16 -21.38
N LYS A 166 11.52 2.14 -22.24
CA LYS A 166 12.08 3.50 -22.23
C LYS A 166 11.10 4.54 -21.66
N GLY A 167 9.98 4.09 -21.08
CA GLY A 167 8.93 4.99 -20.57
C GLY A 167 7.94 5.48 -21.63
N GLU A 168 8.04 5.00 -22.88
CA GLU A 168 7.17 5.41 -23.99
C GLU A 168 5.96 4.49 -24.18
N ASN A 169 4.95 4.95 -24.91
CA ASN A 169 3.78 4.13 -25.21
C ASN A 169 4.05 3.17 -26.38
N ILE A 170 3.43 2.00 -26.35
CA ILE A 170 3.40 1.04 -27.46
C ILE A 170 1.97 0.60 -27.73
N ASN A 171 1.64 0.34 -29.00
CA ASN A 171 0.40 -0.26 -29.47
C ASN A 171 0.64 -1.58 -30.21
#